data_AF-A0A1G3QH03-F1
#
_entry.id   AF-A0A1G3QH03-F1
#
_cell.length_a   1.000
_cell.length_b   1.000
_cell.length_c   1.000
_cell.angle_alpha   90.00
_cell.angle_beta   90.00
_cell.angle_gamma   90.00
#
_symmetry.space_group_name_H-M   'P 1'
#
loop_
_entity.id
_entity.type
_entity.pdbx_description
1 polymer ?
#
loop_
_entity_poly.entity_id
_entity_poly.type
_entity_poly.pdbx_seq_one_letter_code
_entity_poly.pdbx_strand_id
1 'polypeptide(L)'
;MKPREIDNSIADLEKLLKLSITVVDRYGCFHNEKGDTILSHSLFHTHQNNEVCRLGFCHKCIEHCRHEMNAMGEKIKTSFVHTCWKGLSEIVIPLFDENIHFGSLFAGIWKNTEKTPVRSKILPAGFFRSREKLLPIETVNTGAMKNVLEIYARGLLALLTGKVPFCPADSKRSIIKNFLFKKASGKINLPELAEKLGLSVSRTSHLVKSLFGKSFQELLMEERIKRAKTLLKSTECTIREIAELAGFTDAY
;
A
#
# COMPACT_ATOMS: atom_id res chain seq x y z
N MET A 1 1.51 -5.54 -18.33
CA MET A 1 2.88 -5.28 -17.85
C MET A 1 3.30 -6.43 -16.93
N LYS A 2 4.49 -7.01 -17.13
CA LYS A 2 5.04 -8.03 -16.21
C LYS A 2 5.53 -7.34 -14.92
N PRO A 3 5.56 -8.02 -13.75
CA PRO A 3 6.07 -7.47 -12.49
C PRO A 3 7.40 -6.68 -12.61
N ARG A 4 8.35 -7.22 -13.39
CA ARG A 4 9.66 -6.57 -13.64
C ARG A 4 9.57 -5.21 -14.34
N GLU A 5 8.55 -4.99 -15.15
CA GLU A 5 8.37 -3.70 -15.85
C GLU A 5 7.88 -2.61 -14.89
N ILE A 6 7.08 -2.97 -13.88
CA ILE A 6 6.64 -2.03 -12.84
C ILE A 6 7.85 -1.59 -12.00
N ASP A 7 8.64 -2.55 -11.54
CA ASP A 7 9.84 -2.28 -10.74
C ASP A 7 10.86 -1.41 -11.51
N ASN A 8 11.07 -1.68 -12.82
CA ASN A 8 11.93 -0.86 -13.67
C ASN A 8 11.40 0.57 -13.80
N SER A 9 10.09 0.75 -13.99
CA SER A 9 9.47 2.07 -14.07
C SER A 9 9.67 2.88 -12.80
N ILE A 10 9.55 2.25 -11.63
CA ILE A 10 9.79 2.91 -10.34
C ILE A 10 11.26 3.31 -10.22
N ALA A 11 12.18 2.39 -10.52
CA ALA A 11 13.62 2.65 -10.44
C ALA A 11 14.08 3.75 -11.41
N ASP A 12 13.49 3.84 -12.60
CA ASP A 12 13.81 4.91 -13.54
C ASP A 12 13.23 6.26 -13.11
N LEU A 13 12.04 6.28 -12.50
CA LEU A 13 11.50 7.49 -11.89
C LEU A 13 12.39 7.99 -10.73
N GLU A 14 12.85 7.09 -9.87
CA GLU A 14 13.78 7.40 -8.78
C GLU A 14 15.06 8.07 -9.31
N LYS A 15 15.66 7.54 -10.39
CA LYS A 15 16.85 8.11 -11.02
C LYS A 15 16.58 9.50 -11.63
N LEU A 16 15.47 9.63 -12.37
CA LEU A 16 15.12 10.87 -13.07
C LEU A 16 14.84 12.01 -12.08
N LEU A 17 14.10 11.72 -11.02
CA LEU A 17 13.73 12.70 -10.00
C LEU A 17 14.73 12.81 -8.84
N LYS A 18 15.76 11.94 -8.82
CA LYS A 18 16.78 11.84 -7.76
C LYS A 18 16.17 11.72 -6.37
N LEU A 19 15.19 10.82 -6.23
CA LEU A 19 14.49 10.55 -4.99
C LEU A 19 14.29 9.04 -4.80
N SER A 20 13.94 8.62 -3.59
CA SER A 20 13.55 7.25 -3.27
C SER A 20 12.03 7.08 -3.30
N ILE A 21 11.52 5.93 -3.71
CA ILE A 21 10.10 5.60 -3.70
C ILE A 21 9.86 4.40 -2.78
N THR A 22 8.82 4.48 -1.97
CA THR A 22 8.32 3.36 -1.15
C THR A 22 6.81 3.28 -1.34
N VAL A 23 6.30 2.11 -1.74
CA VAL A 23 4.88 1.82 -1.88
C VAL A 23 4.45 0.96 -0.70
N VAL A 24 3.69 1.54 0.22
CA VAL A 24 3.13 0.84 1.36
C VAL A 24 1.76 0.29 0.99
N ASP A 25 1.68 -1.02 0.82
CA ASP A 25 0.41 -1.75 0.71
C ASP A 25 -0.28 -1.83 2.07
N ARG A 26 -1.47 -1.26 2.19
CA ARG A 26 -2.19 -1.17 3.46
C ARG A 26 -2.78 -2.50 3.89
N TYR A 27 -3.35 -3.24 2.95
CA TYR A 27 -4.15 -4.45 3.24
C TYR A 27 -3.57 -5.72 2.61
N GLY A 28 -2.36 -5.65 2.06
CA GLY A 28 -1.73 -6.77 1.36
C GLY A 28 -2.38 -7.07 0.02
N CYS A 29 -2.97 -6.06 -0.65
CA CYS A 29 -3.71 -6.18 -1.91
C CYS A 29 -2.81 -6.33 -3.16
N PHE A 30 -1.56 -5.90 -3.12
CA PHE A 30 -0.69 -5.89 -4.30
C PHE A 30 0.01 -7.24 -4.47
N HIS A 31 -0.78 -8.29 -4.73
CA HIS A 31 -0.31 -9.67 -4.83
C HIS A 31 -0.79 -10.40 -6.09
N ASN A 32 -0.03 -11.39 -6.50
CA ASN A 32 -0.43 -12.32 -7.56
C ASN A 32 -1.39 -13.41 -7.02
N GLU A 33 -1.83 -14.32 -7.89
CA GLU A 33 -2.75 -15.41 -7.50
C GLU A 33 -2.14 -16.38 -6.45
N LYS A 34 -0.81 -16.41 -6.29
CA LYS A 34 -0.12 -17.20 -5.26
C LYS A 34 0.02 -16.44 -3.93
N GLY A 35 -0.40 -15.17 -3.84
CA GLY A 35 -0.18 -14.32 -2.67
C GLY A 35 1.28 -13.88 -2.49
N ASP A 36 2.04 -13.83 -3.58
CA ASP A 36 3.35 -13.17 -3.58
C ASP A 36 3.18 -11.73 -4.09
N THR A 37 3.90 -10.79 -3.50
CA THR A 37 3.84 -9.37 -3.87
C THR A 37 4.14 -9.15 -5.35
N ILE A 38 3.36 -8.29 -6.01
CA ILE A 38 3.54 -7.88 -7.41
C ILE A 38 4.81 -7.06 -7.56
N LEU A 39 5.12 -6.22 -6.58
CA LEU A 39 6.38 -5.48 -6.52
C LEU A 39 7.47 -6.45 -6.07
N SER A 40 8.33 -6.87 -7.00
CA SER A 40 9.24 -7.99 -6.76
C SER A 40 10.44 -7.58 -5.91
N HIS A 41 10.68 -6.28 -5.76
CA HIS A 41 11.67 -5.75 -4.83
C HIS A 41 11.07 -5.53 -3.43
N SER A 42 11.56 -6.30 -2.45
CA SER A 42 11.23 -6.12 -1.01
C SER A 42 11.45 -4.68 -0.51
N LEU A 43 12.32 -3.94 -1.20
CA LEU A 43 12.72 -2.57 -0.90
C LEU A 43 11.60 -1.53 -1.11
N PHE A 44 10.56 -1.84 -1.88
CA PHE A 44 9.44 -0.91 -2.07
C PHE A 44 8.45 -0.92 -0.92
N HIS A 45 8.41 -1.94 -0.08
CA HIS A 45 7.36 -2.08 0.95
C HIS A 45 7.74 -1.46 2.30
N THR A 46 8.98 -1.01 2.42
CA THR A 46 9.53 -0.50 3.67
C THR A 46 10.55 0.61 3.43
N HIS A 47 10.45 1.65 4.26
CA HIS A 47 11.44 2.72 4.29
C HIS A 47 12.85 2.21 4.67
N GLN A 48 13.00 0.98 5.20
CA GLN A 48 14.30 0.37 5.50
C GLN A 48 15.23 0.19 4.29
N ASN A 49 14.73 0.35 3.06
CA ASN A 49 15.60 0.47 1.89
C ASN A 49 16.55 1.68 2.01
N ASN A 50 16.05 2.77 2.59
CA ASN A 50 16.84 3.98 2.76
C ASN A 50 17.73 3.83 3.99
N GLU A 51 19.04 4.03 3.82
CA GLU A 51 20.04 3.88 4.88
C GLU A 51 19.63 4.64 6.15
N VAL A 52 19.24 5.91 5.99
CA VAL A 52 18.83 6.78 7.10
C VAL A 52 17.60 6.28 7.85
N CYS A 53 16.67 5.60 7.17
CA CYS A 53 15.46 5.05 7.80
C CYS A 53 15.75 3.73 8.50
N ARG A 54 16.60 2.87 7.91
CA ARG A 54 17.07 1.61 8.49
C ARG A 54 17.85 1.82 9.79
N LEU A 55 18.66 2.88 9.86
CA LEU A 55 19.39 3.25 11.07
C LEU A 55 18.41 3.63 12.19
N GLY A 56 18.32 2.79 13.22
CA GLY A 56 17.37 2.95 14.31
C GLY A 56 15.92 2.66 13.92
N PHE A 57 15.68 1.79 12.93
CA PHE A 57 14.33 1.30 12.64
C PHE A 57 13.77 0.54 13.85
N CYS A 58 12.52 0.82 14.20
CA CYS A 58 11.83 0.20 15.34
C CYS A 58 10.30 0.32 15.17
N HIS A 59 9.52 -0.14 16.16
CA HIS A 59 8.05 -0.08 16.10
C HIS A 59 7.51 1.31 15.77
N LYS A 60 8.17 2.39 16.21
CA LYS A 60 7.72 3.77 15.97
C LYS A 60 7.71 4.11 14.48
N CYS A 61 8.56 3.47 13.68
CA CYS A 61 8.55 3.62 12.22
C CYS A 61 7.32 2.96 11.60
N ILE A 62 6.90 1.81 12.13
CA ILE A 62 5.71 1.10 11.67
C ILE A 62 4.46 1.89 12.08
N GLU A 63 4.35 2.23 13.36
CA GLU A 63 3.26 3.02 13.94
C GLU A 63 3.07 4.34 13.18
N HIS A 64 4.11 5.16 13.06
CA HIS A 64 3.99 6.45 12.39
C HIS A 64 3.90 6.30 10.85
N CYS A 65 4.95 5.79 10.20
CA CYS A 65 5.05 5.87 8.73
C CYS A 65 4.12 4.91 8.01
N ARG A 66 3.76 3.75 8.59
CA ARG A 66 2.74 2.87 8.00
C ARG A 66 1.36 3.24 8.51
N HIS A 67 1.09 3.19 9.81
CA HIS A 67 -0.30 3.30 10.29
C HIS A 67 -0.82 4.74 10.29
N GLU A 68 -0.15 5.66 10.98
CA GLU A 68 -0.62 7.04 11.09
C GLU A 68 -0.67 7.73 9.72
N MET A 69 0.32 7.53 8.85
CA MET A 69 0.34 8.17 7.53
C MET A 69 -0.72 7.60 6.58
N ASN A 70 -1.03 6.29 6.64
CA ASN A 70 -2.15 5.74 5.88
C ASN A 70 -3.51 6.23 6.45
N ALA A 71 -3.64 6.36 7.78
CA ALA A 71 -4.84 6.94 8.39
C ALA A 71 -5.01 8.43 8.01
N MET A 72 -3.91 9.18 7.96
CA MET A 72 -3.90 10.57 7.50
C MET A 72 -4.26 10.67 6.01
N GLY A 73 -3.70 9.80 5.17
CA GLY A 73 -4.04 9.71 3.75
C GLY A 73 -5.51 9.41 3.51
N GLU A 74 -6.12 8.53 4.32
CA GLU A 74 -7.57 8.27 4.30
C GLU A 74 -8.39 9.55 4.54
N LYS A 75 -7.95 10.38 5.50
CA LYS A 75 -8.65 11.60 5.90
C LYS A 75 -8.45 12.75 4.90
N ILE A 76 -7.22 12.97 4.44
CA ILE A 76 -6.85 14.10 3.58
C ILE A 76 -7.20 13.84 2.11
N LYS A 77 -7.06 12.59 1.65
CA LYS A 77 -7.34 12.12 0.27
C LYS A 77 -6.52 12.77 -0.86
N THR A 78 -5.70 13.76 -0.56
CA THR A 78 -4.78 14.42 -1.50
C THR A 78 -3.34 14.27 -1.06
N SER A 79 -2.38 14.62 -1.93
CA SER A 79 -0.97 14.52 -1.60
C SER A 79 -0.52 15.53 -0.52
N PHE A 80 0.30 15.07 0.41
CA PHE A 80 0.81 15.89 1.52
C PHE A 80 2.30 15.63 1.77
N VAL A 81 2.91 16.48 2.59
CA VAL A 81 4.26 16.24 3.11
C VAL A 81 4.10 15.93 4.59
N HIS A 82 4.73 14.88 5.08
CA HIS A 82 4.82 14.62 6.51
C HIS A 82 6.25 14.78 7.00
N THR A 83 6.42 14.82 8.33
CA THR A 83 7.72 14.67 8.97
C THR A 83 7.61 13.61 10.06
N CYS A 84 8.40 12.55 9.97
CA CYS A 84 8.36 11.47 10.95
C CYS A 84 9.06 11.83 12.27
N TRP A 85 8.93 10.97 13.27
CA TRP A 85 9.55 11.14 14.58
C TRP A 85 11.10 11.21 14.53
N LYS A 86 11.72 10.78 13.43
CA LYS A 86 13.16 10.94 13.16
C LYS A 86 13.53 12.29 12.52
N GLY A 87 12.58 13.20 12.32
CA GLY A 87 12.83 14.48 11.66
C GLY A 87 13.15 14.35 10.17
N LEU A 88 12.66 13.29 9.52
CA LEU A 88 12.75 13.08 8.08
C LEU A 88 11.41 13.42 7.43
N SER A 89 11.44 14.20 6.35
CA SER A 89 10.28 14.58 5.59
C SER A 89 10.19 13.81 4.28
N GLU A 90 8.97 13.45 3.88
CA GLU A 90 8.66 12.68 2.68
C GLU A 90 7.34 13.21 2.08
N ILE A 91 7.20 13.11 0.76
CA ILE A 91 5.92 13.33 0.08
C ILE A 91 5.11 12.05 0.17
N VAL A 92 3.83 12.16 0.53
CA VAL A 92 2.89 11.03 0.56
C VAL A 92 1.78 11.25 -0.46
N ILE A 93 1.61 10.26 -1.32
CA ILE A 93 0.53 10.17 -2.30
C ILE A 93 -0.39 9.00 -1.92
N PRO A 94 -1.57 9.26 -1.34
CA PRO A 94 -2.56 8.22 -1.08
C PRO A 94 -3.03 7.56 -2.39
N LEU A 95 -3.08 6.23 -2.41
CA LEU A 95 -3.47 5.42 -3.57
C LEU A 95 -4.94 5.04 -3.47
N PHE A 96 -5.78 5.82 -4.12
CA PHE A 96 -7.23 5.61 -4.15
C PHE A 96 -7.71 5.06 -5.48
N ASP A 97 -8.62 4.10 -5.40
CA ASP A 97 -9.52 3.75 -6.49
C ASP A 97 -10.97 3.78 -6.02
N GLU A 98 -11.79 4.61 -6.66
CA GLU A 98 -13.09 5.04 -6.15
C GLU A 98 -12.96 5.58 -4.70
N ASN A 99 -13.58 4.92 -3.72
CA ASN A 99 -13.52 5.29 -2.30
C ASN A 99 -12.64 4.34 -1.47
N ILE A 100 -11.77 3.56 -2.12
CA ILE A 100 -10.95 2.55 -1.44
C ILE A 100 -9.51 2.99 -1.47
N HIS A 101 -8.95 3.16 -0.28
CA HIS A 101 -7.55 3.47 -0.06
C HIS A 101 -6.73 2.18 0.01
N PHE A 102 -5.98 1.89 -1.04
CA PHE A 102 -5.16 0.68 -1.14
C PHE A 102 -3.85 0.76 -0.36
N GLY A 103 -3.36 1.97 -0.13
CA GLY A 103 -2.06 2.23 0.45
C GLY A 103 -1.53 3.59 0.05
N SER A 104 -0.24 3.82 0.27
CA SER A 104 0.39 5.11 -0.04
C SER A 104 1.72 4.92 -0.76
N LEU A 105 2.00 5.82 -1.70
CA LEU A 105 3.33 6.01 -2.26
C LEU A 105 4.02 7.12 -1.47
N PHE A 106 5.19 6.82 -0.90
CA PHE A 106 6.10 7.74 -0.25
C PHE A 106 7.22 8.05 -1.23
N ALA A 107 7.58 9.33 -1.35
CA ALA A 107 8.58 9.80 -2.29
C ALA A 107 9.55 10.79 -1.66
N GLY A 108 10.83 10.52 -1.88
CA GLY A 108 11.98 11.24 -1.37
C GLY A 108 12.14 11.18 0.13
N ILE A 109 13.36 11.51 0.57
CA ILE A 109 13.70 11.64 1.99
C ILE A 109 14.56 12.88 2.15
N TRP A 110 14.08 13.80 2.98
CA TRP A 110 14.74 15.07 3.25
C TRP A 110 14.87 15.27 4.74
N LYS A 111 15.89 16.02 5.16
CA LYS A 111 15.96 16.42 6.57
C LYS A 111 15.02 17.60 6.81
N ASN A 112 14.23 17.55 7.87
CA ASN A 112 13.47 18.70 8.34
C ASN A 112 14.37 19.52 9.29
N THR A 113 14.55 20.81 9.01
CA THR A 113 15.48 21.63 9.82
C THR A 113 14.86 22.08 11.14
N GLU A 114 13.55 22.29 11.16
CA GLU A 114 12.80 22.68 12.35
C GLU A 114 12.63 21.52 13.34
N LYS A 115 12.42 20.30 12.83
CA LYS A 115 12.25 19.08 13.63
C LYS A 115 13.54 18.29 13.70
N THR A 116 14.41 18.68 14.62
CA THR A 116 15.65 17.94 14.88
C THR A 116 15.41 16.78 15.86
N PRO A 117 15.72 15.53 15.47
CA PRO A 117 15.55 14.38 16.36
C PRO A 117 16.56 14.40 17.50
N VAL A 118 16.13 13.98 18.69
CA VAL A 118 16.99 13.90 19.88
C VAL A 118 17.89 12.67 19.81
N ARG A 119 19.17 12.83 20.16
CA ARG A 119 20.11 11.71 20.32
C ARG A 119 19.59 10.73 21.37
N SER A 120 19.48 9.46 21.02
CA SER A 120 18.97 8.41 21.91
C SER A 120 19.63 7.07 21.58
N LYS A 121 19.47 6.06 22.44
CA LYS A 121 19.94 4.69 22.13
C LYS A 121 19.35 4.13 20.83
N ILE A 122 18.13 4.56 20.48
CA ILE A 122 17.43 4.11 19.27
C ILE A 122 18.01 4.77 18.02
N LEU A 123 18.41 6.04 18.08
CA LEU A 123 18.99 6.76 16.95
C LEU A 123 20.52 6.80 17.08
N PRO A 124 21.25 5.88 16.43
CA PRO A 124 22.70 5.78 16.59
C PRO A 124 23.44 6.95 15.92
N ALA A 125 24.72 7.16 16.26
CA ALA A 125 25.54 8.21 15.62
C ALA A 125 25.57 8.11 14.08
N GLY A 126 25.48 6.89 13.54
CA GLY A 126 25.36 6.65 12.09
C GLY A 126 24.12 7.29 11.48
N PHE A 127 22.98 7.29 12.19
CA PHE A 127 21.75 7.94 11.72
C PHE A 127 21.98 9.44 11.48
N PHE A 128 22.59 10.14 12.43
CA PHE A 128 22.86 11.58 12.31
C PHE A 128 23.82 11.88 11.16
N ARG A 129 24.87 11.06 10.97
CA ARG A 129 25.77 11.20 9.81
C ARG A 129 25.06 10.99 8.48
N SER A 130 24.17 10.00 8.39
CA SER A 130 23.39 9.74 7.18
C SER A 130 22.39 10.88 6.92
N ARG A 131 21.69 11.35 7.96
CA ARG A 131 20.75 12.48 7.89
C ARG A 131 21.43 13.77 7.41
N GLU A 132 22.65 14.06 7.84
CA GLU A 132 23.31 15.32 7.44
C GLU A 132 23.58 15.42 5.93
N LYS A 133 23.71 14.28 5.24
CA LYS A 133 23.88 14.21 3.78
C LYS A 133 22.60 14.55 3.01
N LEU A 134 21.44 14.54 3.68
CA LEU A 134 20.16 14.83 3.04
C LEU A 134 19.99 16.34 2.83
N LEU A 135 19.34 16.69 1.72
CA LEU A 135 18.92 18.06 1.47
C LEU A 135 17.84 18.48 2.48
N PRO A 136 17.83 19.74 2.93
CA PRO A 136 16.71 20.30 3.68
C PRO A 136 15.44 20.32 2.84
N ILE A 137 14.30 19.88 3.38
CA ILE A 137 13.01 19.85 2.67
C ILE A 137 12.58 21.23 2.16
N GLU A 138 12.97 22.28 2.88
CA GLU A 138 12.66 23.69 2.59
C GLU A 138 13.31 24.17 1.27
N THR A 139 14.33 23.44 0.79
CA THR A 139 15.00 23.72 -0.50
C THR A 139 14.33 23.01 -1.68
N VAL A 140 13.29 22.21 -1.44
CA VAL A 140 12.67 21.33 -2.45
C VAL A 140 11.34 21.89 -2.92
N ASN A 141 11.14 21.93 -4.24
CA ASN A 141 9.84 22.25 -4.82
C ASN A 141 8.87 21.06 -4.71
N THR A 142 8.34 20.84 -3.52
CA THR A 142 7.42 19.73 -3.24
C THR A 142 6.11 19.83 -4.02
N GLY A 143 5.66 21.04 -4.37
CA GLY A 143 4.43 21.26 -5.15
C GLY A 143 4.54 20.67 -6.56
N ALA A 144 5.63 20.98 -7.29
CA ALA A 144 5.86 20.41 -8.61
C ALA A 144 6.04 18.89 -8.58
N MET A 145 6.77 18.38 -7.58
CA MET A 145 6.98 16.93 -7.42
C MET A 145 5.66 16.19 -7.17
N LYS A 146 4.80 16.71 -6.28
CA LYS A 146 3.47 16.12 -6.02
C LYS A 146 2.66 15.96 -7.29
N ASN A 147 2.61 16.96 -8.16
CA ASN A 147 1.84 16.90 -9.40
C ASN A 147 2.29 15.73 -10.31
N VAL A 148 3.59 15.55 -10.49
CA VAL A 148 4.15 14.46 -11.31
C VAL A 148 3.90 13.10 -10.64
N LEU A 149 4.17 13.03 -9.33
CA LEU A 149 4.01 11.80 -8.55
C LEU A 149 2.55 11.34 -8.46
N GLU A 150 1.58 12.26 -8.42
CA GLU A 150 0.15 11.91 -8.44
C GLU A 150 -0.26 11.22 -9.74
N ILE A 151 0.19 11.73 -10.89
CA ILE A 151 -0.10 11.10 -12.19
C ILE A 151 0.54 9.72 -12.25
N TYR A 152 1.81 9.62 -11.83
CA TYR A 152 2.52 8.35 -11.79
C TYR A 152 1.85 7.34 -10.86
N ALA A 153 1.46 7.77 -9.65
CA ALA A 153 0.80 6.94 -8.65
C ALA A 153 -0.55 6.37 -9.15
N ARG A 154 -1.33 7.16 -9.90
CA ARG A 154 -2.58 6.68 -10.53
C ARG A 154 -2.30 5.59 -11.56
N GLY A 155 -1.30 5.78 -12.43
CA GLY A 155 -0.88 4.78 -13.41
C GLY A 155 -0.37 3.51 -12.74
N LEU A 156 0.47 3.67 -11.72
CA LEU A 156 0.99 2.57 -10.90
C LEU A 156 -0.14 1.77 -10.24
N LEU A 157 -1.10 2.45 -9.59
CA LEU A 157 -2.24 1.77 -8.97
C LEU A 157 -3.08 1.01 -9.99
N ALA A 158 -3.33 1.58 -11.18
CA ALA A 158 -4.06 0.90 -12.24
C ALA A 158 -3.34 -0.38 -12.69
N LEU A 159 -2.02 -0.36 -12.77
CA LEU A 159 -1.20 -1.54 -13.07
C LEU A 159 -1.25 -2.58 -11.95
N LEU A 160 -1.06 -2.16 -10.69
CA LEU A 160 -1.05 -3.03 -9.52
C LEU A 160 -2.41 -3.71 -9.26
N THR A 161 -3.50 -3.04 -9.60
CA THR A 161 -4.87 -3.56 -9.45
C THR A 161 -5.39 -4.28 -10.69
N GLY A 162 -4.55 -4.44 -11.73
CA GLY A 162 -4.93 -5.11 -12.97
C GLY A 162 -5.97 -4.37 -13.81
N LYS A 163 -6.16 -3.07 -13.58
CA LYS A 163 -7.12 -2.19 -14.29
C LYS A 163 -6.58 -1.63 -15.61
N VAL A 164 -5.74 -2.38 -16.32
CA VAL A 164 -5.20 -1.91 -17.61
C VAL A 164 -6.37 -1.82 -18.62
N PRO A 165 -6.56 -0.70 -19.35
CA PRO A 165 -7.83 -0.38 -20.02
C PRO A 165 -8.23 -1.26 -21.23
N PHE A 166 -7.55 -2.39 -21.48
CA PHE A 166 -7.64 -3.08 -22.76
C PHE A 166 -8.52 -4.34 -22.77
N CYS A 167 -9.35 -4.56 -21.75
CA CYS A 167 -10.29 -5.69 -21.77
C CYS A 167 -11.73 -5.21 -21.48
N PRO A 168 -12.61 -5.13 -22.48
CA PRO A 168 -14.03 -5.05 -22.21
C PRO A 168 -14.51 -6.42 -21.72
N ALA A 169 -15.00 -6.49 -20.48
CA ALA A 169 -16.13 -7.33 -20.10
C ALA A 169 -16.43 -7.16 -18.60
N ASP A 170 -17.50 -6.44 -18.29
CA ASP A 170 -18.25 -6.48 -17.02
C ASP A 170 -18.89 -7.86 -16.82
N SER A 171 -18.12 -8.93 -16.97
CA SER A 171 -18.59 -10.28 -16.66
C SER A 171 -18.93 -10.33 -15.17
N LYS A 172 -19.99 -11.06 -14.82
CA LYS A 172 -20.34 -11.31 -13.42
C LYS A 172 -19.13 -11.88 -12.63
N ARG A 173 -18.25 -12.65 -13.29
CA ARG A 173 -16.99 -13.16 -12.74
C ARG A 173 -16.03 -12.03 -12.35
N SER A 174 -15.81 -11.05 -13.22
CA SER A 174 -14.98 -9.87 -12.97
C SER A 174 -15.53 -9.02 -11.83
N ILE A 175 -16.85 -8.81 -11.80
CA ILE A 175 -17.51 -8.04 -10.73
C ILE A 175 -17.33 -8.72 -9.36
N ILE A 176 -17.50 -10.04 -9.29
CA ILE A 176 -17.31 -10.81 -8.05
C ILE A 176 -15.85 -10.75 -7.58
N LYS A 177 -14.88 -10.98 -8.48
CA LYS A 177 -13.44 -10.86 -8.15
C LYS A 177 -13.11 -9.47 -7.63
N ASN A 178 -13.55 -8.43 -8.33
CA ASN A 178 -13.30 -7.04 -7.95
C ASN A 178 -13.96 -6.69 -6.61
N PHE A 179 -15.17 -7.19 -6.35
CA PHE A 179 -15.85 -6.98 -5.06
C PHE A 179 -15.06 -7.57 -3.88
N LEU A 180 -14.59 -8.81 -4.01
CA LEU A 180 -13.74 -9.45 -3.00
C LEU A 180 -12.42 -8.71 -2.82
N PHE A 181 -11.72 -8.43 -3.92
CA PHE A 181 -10.45 -7.70 -3.91
C PHE A 181 -10.56 -6.30 -3.30
N LYS A 182 -11.69 -5.62 -3.49
CA LYS A 182 -11.89 -4.28 -2.95
C LYS A 182 -12.21 -4.28 -1.46
N LYS A 183 -12.93 -5.29 -0.97
CA LYS A 183 -13.55 -5.22 0.35
C LYS A 183 -13.11 -6.31 1.34
N ALA A 184 -12.23 -7.25 0.98
CA ALA A 184 -11.92 -8.40 1.84
C ALA A 184 -11.28 -8.06 3.21
N SER A 185 -10.63 -6.91 3.35
CA SER A 185 -10.11 -6.43 4.65
C SER A 185 -11.19 -5.99 5.63
N GLY A 186 -12.42 -5.73 5.15
CA GLY A 186 -13.55 -5.32 5.98
C GLY A 186 -14.55 -6.44 6.25
N LYS A 187 -15.66 -6.06 6.92
CA LYS A 187 -16.86 -6.90 7.03
C LYS A 187 -17.59 -6.86 5.69
N ILE A 188 -17.67 -8.00 5.02
CA ILE A 188 -18.48 -8.19 3.82
C ILE A 188 -19.31 -9.45 3.90
N ASN A 189 -20.43 -9.46 3.18
CA ASN A 189 -21.37 -10.56 3.18
C ASN A 189 -21.96 -10.78 1.78
N LEU A 190 -22.61 -11.94 1.61
CA LEU A 190 -23.24 -12.34 0.35
C LEU A 190 -24.41 -11.42 -0.07
N PRO A 191 -25.26 -10.91 0.85
CA PRO A 191 -26.28 -9.91 0.52
C PRO A 191 -25.76 -8.65 -0.18
N GLU A 192 -24.65 -8.06 0.29
CA GLU A 192 -24.04 -6.89 -0.38
C GLU A 192 -23.60 -7.21 -1.81
N LEU A 193 -23.07 -8.42 -2.03
CA LEU A 193 -22.71 -8.87 -3.38
C LEU A 193 -23.98 -9.05 -4.24
N ALA A 194 -25.05 -9.59 -3.67
CA ALA A 194 -26.31 -9.81 -4.36
C ALA A 194 -26.94 -8.49 -4.83
N GLU A 195 -26.95 -7.47 -3.97
CA GLU A 195 -27.35 -6.10 -4.30
C GLU A 195 -26.53 -5.54 -5.47
N LYS A 196 -25.20 -5.64 -5.40
CA LYS A 196 -24.30 -5.18 -6.47
C LYS A 196 -24.55 -5.90 -7.81
N LEU A 197 -25.01 -7.14 -7.78
CA LEU A 197 -25.30 -7.93 -8.97
C LEU A 197 -26.74 -7.78 -9.47
N GLY A 198 -27.63 -7.14 -8.71
CA GLY A 198 -29.07 -7.06 -9.00
C GLY A 198 -29.76 -8.43 -8.92
N LEU A 199 -29.34 -9.30 -8.00
CA LEU A 199 -29.82 -10.67 -7.86
C LEU A 199 -30.31 -10.95 -6.43
N SER A 200 -31.11 -12.00 -6.25
CA SER A 200 -31.38 -12.52 -4.91
C SER A 200 -30.14 -13.18 -4.32
N VAL A 201 -30.09 -13.29 -2.99
CA VAL A 201 -28.99 -13.95 -2.26
C VAL A 201 -28.79 -15.40 -2.73
N SER A 202 -29.89 -16.14 -2.92
CA SER A 202 -29.85 -17.52 -3.42
C SER A 202 -29.26 -17.60 -4.83
N ARG A 203 -29.76 -16.78 -5.77
CA ARG A 203 -29.23 -16.75 -7.15
C ARG A 203 -27.75 -16.36 -7.17
N THR A 204 -27.34 -15.45 -6.29
CA THR A 204 -25.94 -15.04 -6.13
C THR A 204 -25.08 -16.18 -5.61
N SER A 205 -25.54 -16.93 -4.60
CA SER A 205 -24.84 -18.11 -4.09
C SER A 205 -24.59 -19.16 -5.19
N HIS A 206 -25.64 -19.50 -5.94
CA HIS A 206 -25.55 -20.43 -7.06
C HIS A 206 -24.62 -19.92 -8.18
N LEU A 207 -24.70 -18.63 -8.51
CA LEU A 207 -23.85 -18.02 -9.51
C LEU A 207 -22.37 -18.07 -9.10
N VAL A 208 -22.04 -17.74 -7.84
CA VAL A 208 -20.68 -17.82 -7.32
C VAL A 208 -20.16 -19.26 -7.41
N LYS A 209 -20.93 -20.24 -6.94
CA LYS A 209 -20.53 -21.66 -6.99
C LYS A 209 -20.36 -22.16 -8.43
N SER A 210 -21.24 -21.75 -9.35
CA SER A 210 -21.16 -22.10 -10.77
C SER A 210 -19.91 -21.52 -11.44
N LEU A 211 -19.60 -20.24 -11.19
CA LEU A 211 -18.47 -19.57 -11.85
C LEU A 211 -17.11 -19.98 -11.28
N PHE A 212 -17.02 -20.22 -9.96
CA PHE A 212 -15.74 -20.38 -9.26
C PHE A 212 -15.52 -21.79 -8.68
N GLY A 213 -16.54 -22.65 -8.65
CA GLY A 213 -16.49 -23.94 -7.99
C GLY A 213 -16.43 -23.87 -6.46
N LYS A 214 -16.56 -22.67 -5.88
CA LYS A 214 -16.38 -22.37 -4.45
C LYS A 214 -17.52 -21.49 -3.97
N SER A 215 -17.81 -21.55 -2.67
CA SER A 215 -18.72 -20.63 -1.99
C SER A 215 -18.09 -19.23 -1.85
N PHE A 216 -18.94 -18.23 -1.57
CA PHE A 216 -18.48 -16.88 -1.29
C PHE A 216 -17.51 -16.80 -0.10
N GLN A 217 -17.76 -17.57 0.95
CA GLN A 217 -16.92 -17.59 2.15
C GLN A 217 -15.54 -18.19 1.87
N GLU A 218 -15.48 -19.27 1.07
CA GLU A 218 -14.21 -19.85 0.64
C GLU A 218 -13.39 -18.85 -0.20
N LEU A 219 -14.04 -18.15 -1.15
CA LEU A 219 -13.35 -17.13 -1.94
C LEU A 219 -12.85 -15.95 -1.11
N LEU A 220 -13.64 -15.50 -0.14
CA LEU A 220 -13.24 -14.46 0.81
C LEU A 220 -12.05 -14.93 1.65
N MET A 221 -12.11 -16.14 2.21
CA MET A 221 -11.04 -16.71 3.00
C MET A 221 -9.74 -16.83 2.20
N GLU A 222 -9.82 -17.30 0.95
CA GLU A 222 -8.65 -17.39 0.06
C GLU A 222 -8.02 -16.03 -0.20
N GLU A 223 -8.81 -14.99 -0.44
CA GLU A 223 -8.33 -13.63 -0.61
C GLU A 223 -7.64 -13.11 0.66
N ARG A 224 -8.22 -13.33 1.85
CA ARG A 224 -7.61 -12.93 3.13
C ARG A 224 -6.30 -13.66 3.41
N ILE A 225 -6.22 -14.96 3.08
CA ILE A 225 -4.98 -15.75 3.19
C ILE A 225 -3.90 -15.19 2.25
N LYS A 226 -4.24 -14.83 1.01
CA LYS A 226 -3.27 -14.22 0.08
C LYS A 226 -2.74 -12.88 0.61
N ARG A 227 -3.59 -12.05 1.20
CA ARG A 227 -3.21 -10.79 1.85
C ARG A 227 -2.28 -11.00 3.03
N ALA A 228 -2.64 -11.89 3.96
CA ALA A 228 -1.80 -12.21 5.10
C ALA A 228 -0.43 -12.75 4.65
N LYS A 229 -0.40 -13.66 3.66
CA LYS A 229 0.86 -14.14 3.08
C LYS A 229 1.71 -13.00 2.51
N THR A 230 1.09 -12.04 1.85
CA THR A 230 1.77 -10.87 1.28
C THR A 230 2.37 -10.02 2.40
N LEU A 231 1.57 -9.64 3.39
CA LEU A 231 2.01 -8.83 4.53
C LEU A 231 3.11 -9.50 5.35
N LEU A 232 3.02 -10.82 5.57
CA LEU A 232 4.07 -11.61 6.26
C LEU A 232 5.42 -11.57 5.54
N LYS A 233 5.40 -11.44 4.22
CA LYS A 233 6.62 -11.43 3.39
C LYS A 233 7.19 -10.03 3.17
N SER A 234 6.35 -8.99 3.25
CA SER A 234 6.71 -7.63 2.84
C SER A 234 6.77 -6.62 3.97
N THR A 235 6.39 -7.00 5.20
CA THR A 235 6.28 -6.07 6.33
C THR A 235 6.88 -6.63 7.60
N GLU A 236 7.19 -5.73 8.53
CA GLU A 236 7.63 -6.06 9.90
C GLU A 236 6.46 -6.00 10.90
N CYS A 237 5.22 -6.07 10.42
CA CYS A 237 4.04 -6.07 11.27
C CYS A 237 3.95 -7.37 12.09
N THR A 238 3.39 -7.28 13.29
CA THR A 238 3.10 -8.43 14.13
C THR A 238 2.00 -9.30 13.52
N ILE A 239 1.93 -10.58 13.91
CA ILE A 239 0.88 -11.50 13.46
C ILE A 239 -0.53 -10.95 13.74
N ARG A 240 -0.71 -10.29 14.88
CA ARG A 240 -1.98 -9.65 15.26
C ARG A 240 -2.35 -8.52 14.30
N GLU A 241 -1.43 -7.61 14.00
CA GLU A 241 -1.65 -6.53 13.04
C GLU A 241 -1.94 -7.08 11.64
N ILE A 242 -1.23 -8.14 11.22
CA ILE A 242 -1.46 -8.78 9.93
C ILE A 242 -2.86 -9.41 9.86
N ALA A 243 -3.31 -10.06 10.93
CA ALA A 243 -4.65 -10.61 11.02
C ALA A 243 -5.71 -9.51 10.85
N GLU A 244 -5.58 -8.41 11.58
CA GLU A 244 -6.47 -7.24 11.49
C GLU A 244 -6.48 -6.64 10.08
N LEU A 245 -5.30 -6.37 9.49
CA LEU A 245 -5.19 -5.76 8.16
C LEU A 245 -5.72 -6.66 7.03
N ALA A 246 -5.53 -7.97 7.14
CA ALA A 246 -6.05 -8.94 6.18
C ALA A 246 -7.56 -9.20 6.37
N GLY A 247 -8.19 -8.68 7.42
CA GLY A 247 -9.63 -8.81 7.68
C GLY A 247 -10.01 -10.07 8.46
N PHE A 248 -9.07 -10.72 9.13
CA PHE A 248 -9.37 -11.74 10.13
C PHE A 248 -9.84 -11.04 11.41
N THR A 249 -11.15 -10.85 11.53
CA THR A 249 -11.76 -10.54 12.82
C THR A 249 -11.79 -11.81 13.65
N ASP A 250 -11.27 -11.77 14.88
CA ASP A 250 -11.41 -12.88 15.83
C ASP A 250 -12.86 -13.38 15.85
N ALA A 251 -13.01 -14.66 15.53
CA ALA A 251 -14.24 -15.40 15.77
C ALA A 251 -14.15 -15.97 17.19
N TYR A 252 -14.32 -15.11 18.18
CA TYR A 252 -14.68 -15.50 19.54
C TYR A 252 -15.74 -14.53 20.07
#